data_AF-A0A432UYE4-F1
#
_entry.id   AF-A0A432UYE4-F1
#
_cell.length_a   1.000
_cell.length_b   1.000
_cell.length_c   1.000
_cell.angle_alpha   90.00
_cell.angle_beta   90.00
_cell.angle_gamma   90.00
#
_symmetry.space_group_name_H-M   'P 1'
#
loop_
_entity.id
_entity.type
_entity.pdbx_description
1 polymer ?
#
loop_
_entity_poly.entity_id
_entity_poly.type
_entity_poly.pdbx_seq_one_letter_code
_entity_poly.pdbx_strand_id
1 'polypeptide(L)' 'ALQIFKQFSYLKQKPYWGNHFWAKGYCVDTVGVDAKMIRQYVKYQEVQERRLDLDVG' A
#
# COMPACT_ATOMS: atom_id res chain seq x y z
N ALA A 1 -3.75 -7.80 -7.98
CA ALA A 1 -2.43 -7.48 -8.59
C ALA A 1 -2.04 -8.37 -9.78
N LEU A 2 -2.63 -9.57 -9.95
CA LEU A 2 -2.27 -10.53 -11.02
C LEU A 2 -2.26 -9.93 -12.45
N GLN A 3 -3.26 -9.12 -12.81
CA GLN A 3 -3.31 -8.50 -14.13
C GLN A 3 -2.19 -7.46 -14.33
N ILE A 4 -1.92 -6.63 -13.32
CA ILE A 4 -0.82 -5.65 -13.32
C ILE A 4 0.53 -6.37 -13.47
N PHE A 5 0.73 -7.48 -12.76
CA PHE A 5 1.96 -8.28 -12.87
C PHE A 5 2.11 -9.04 -14.19
N LYS A 6 1.01 -9.31 -14.91
CA LYS A 6 1.06 -9.86 -16.27
C LYS A 6 1.48 -8.79 -17.28
N GLN A 7 1.00 -7.56 -17.11
CA GLN A 7 1.30 -6.45 -18.00
C GLN A 7 2.66 -5.78 -17.72
N PHE A 8 3.08 -5.76 -16.46
CA PHE A 8 4.31 -5.12 -15.99
C PHE A 8 5.16 -6.13 -15.22
N SER A 9 5.81 -7.04 -15.95
CA SER A 9 6.60 -8.14 -15.41
C SER A 9 7.79 -7.68 -14.56
N TYR A 10 8.36 -6.49 -14.84
CA TYR A 10 9.45 -5.91 -14.07
C TYR A 10 9.08 -5.56 -12.62
N LEU A 11 7.78 -5.36 -12.32
CA LEU A 11 7.31 -5.13 -10.96
C LEU A 11 7.44 -6.37 -10.05
N LYS A 12 7.74 -7.55 -10.62
CA LYS A 12 8.05 -8.76 -9.86
C LYS A 12 9.49 -8.82 -9.36
N GLN A 13 10.42 -8.06 -9.96
CA GLN A 13 11.85 -8.11 -9.62
C GLN A 13 12.17 -7.42 -8.29
N LYS A 14 11.42 -6.37 -7.95
CA LYS A 14 11.41 -5.79 -6.61
C LYS A 14 10.07 -6.12 -5.97
N PRO A 15 9.97 -7.17 -5.15
CA PRO A 15 8.77 -7.39 -4.35
C PRO A 15 8.65 -6.21 -3.39
N TYR A 16 7.91 -5.17 -3.78
CA TYR A 16 7.51 -4.11 -2.87
C TYR A 16 6.89 -4.80 -1.65
N TRP A 17 7.49 -4.57 -0.48
CA TRP A 17 7.06 -5.07 0.83
C TRP A 17 6.65 -6.55 0.84
N GLY A 18 7.62 -7.46 0.65
CA GLY A 18 7.40 -8.89 0.91
C GLY A 18 6.36 -9.55 -0.01
N ASN A 19 6.33 -9.16 -1.29
CA ASN A 19 5.38 -9.63 -2.31
C ASN A 19 3.95 -9.07 -2.17
N HIS A 20 3.74 -8.09 -1.27
CA HIS A 20 2.45 -7.41 -1.12
C HIS A 20 2.37 -6.18 -2.02
N PHE A 21 1.78 -6.36 -3.19
CA PHE A 21 1.55 -5.26 -4.14
C PHE A 21 0.57 -4.21 -3.61
N TRP A 22 -0.42 -4.66 -2.83
CA TRP A 22 -1.40 -3.80 -2.20
C TRP A 22 -1.15 -3.78 -0.70
N ALA A 23 -1.28 -2.59 -0.12
CA ALA A 23 -1.28 -2.40 1.29
C ALA A 23 -2.49 -3.11 1.93
N LYS A 24 -2.39 -3.56 3.20
CA LYS A 24 -3.43 -4.39 3.82
C LYS A 24 -4.77 -3.66 4.03
N GLY A 25 -4.71 -2.34 4.22
CA GLY A 25 -5.88 -1.48 4.39
C GLY A 25 -6.46 -0.97 3.07
N TYR A 26 -7.75 -0.60 3.09
CA TYR A 26 -8.42 0.10 2.00
C TYR A 26 -9.24 1.28 2.56
N CYS A 27 -9.36 2.35 1.78
CA CYS A 27 -10.17 3.52 2.08
C CYS A 27 -11.26 3.64 1.02
N VAL A 28 -12.52 3.79 1.44
CA VAL A 28 -13.70 3.89 0.58
C VAL A 28 -14.54 5.06 1.08
N ASP A 29 -15.10 5.86 0.17
CA ASP A 29 -15.96 7.00 0.48
C ASP A 29 -16.99 7.22 -0.64
N THR A 30 -18.11 7.83 -0.29
CA THR A 30 -19.22 8.18 -1.19
C THR A 30 -18.99 9.59 -1.72
N VAL A 31 -18.36 9.71 -2.88
CA VAL A 31 -18.20 10.95 -3.69
C VAL A 31 -18.18 12.25 -2.86
N GLY A 32 -17.14 12.41 -2.03
CA GLY A 32 -16.98 13.59 -1.17
C GLY A 32 -15.61 13.71 -0.49
N VAL A 33 -14.63 12.88 -0.89
CA VAL A 33 -13.39 12.71 -0.14
C VAL A 33 -12.54 13.98 -0.16
N ASP A 34 -12.22 14.50 1.03
CA ASP A 34 -11.20 15.51 1.22
C ASP A 34 -9.81 14.90 0.96
N ALA A 35 -9.09 15.42 -0.03
CA ALA A 35 -7.73 15.02 -0.37
C ALA A 35 -6.75 15.14 0.82
N LYS A 36 -7.06 15.95 1.85
CA LYS A 36 -6.28 15.99 3.10
C LYS A 36 -6.42 14.70 3.90
N MET A 37 -7.62 14.13 3.98
CA MET A 37 -7.86 12.88 4.71
C MET A 37 -7.14 11.70 4.04
N ILE A 38 -7.17 11.59 2.71
CA ILE A 38 -6.42 10.55 1.98
C ILE A 38 -4.92 10.65 2.30
N ARG A 39 -4.36 11.87 2.24
CA ARG A 39 -2.94 12.09 2.54
C ARG A 39 -2.58 11.72 3.98
N GLN A 40 -3.45 12.02 4.94
CA GLN A 40 -3.21 11.65 6.33
C GLN A 40 -3.31 10.14 6.55
N TYR A 41 -4.27 9.48 5.89
CA TYR A 41 -4.43 8.02 5.93
C TYR A 41 -3.19 7.30 5.37
N VAL A 42 -2.70 7.72 4.20
CA VAL A 42 -1.48 7.14 3.60
C VAL A 42 -0.27 7.30 4.53
N LYS A 43 -0.05 8.51 5.09
CA LYS A 43 1.06 8.74 6.03
C LYS A 43 0.96 7.88 7.28
N TYR A 44 -0.24 7.73 7.84
CA TYR A 44 -0.47 6.88 9.00
C TYR A 44 -0.13 5.42 8.68
N GLN A 45 -0.59 4.93 7.53
CA GLN A 45 -0.37 3.55 7.10
C GLN A 45 1.12 3.24 6.88
N GLU A 46 1.87 4.15 6.23
CA GLU A 46 3.33 4.00 6.07
C GLU A 46 4.08 3.92 7.40
N VAL A 47 3.63 4.66 8.42
CA VAL A 47 4.24 4.59 9.76
C VAL A 47 3.93 3.27 10.45
N GLN A 48 2.71 2.76 10.33
CA GLN A 48 2.35 1.46 10.91
C GLN A 48 3.08 0.31 10.23
N GLU A 49 3.19 0.32 8.90
CA GLU A 49 3.93 -0.70 8.15
C GLU A 49 5.42 -0.71 8.53
N ARG A 50 6.06 0.46 8.62
CA ARG A 50 7.46 0.55 9.12
C ARG A 50 7.65 0.04 10.54
N ARG A 51 6.67 0.24 11.43
CA ARG A 51 6.74 -0.27 12.81
C ARG A 51 6.63 -1.80 12.83
N LEU A 52 5.67 -2.35 12.08
CA LEU A 52 5.50 -3.79 11.95
C LEU A 52 6.75 -4.47 11.37
N ASP A 53 7.41 -3.85 10.40
CA ASP A 53 8.66 -4.38 9.83
C ASP A 53 9.84 -4.38 10.82
N LEU A 54 9.88 -3.42 11.77
CA LEU A 54 10.91 -3.36 12.82
C LEU A 54 10.67 -4.35 13.97
N ASP A 55 9.41 -4.66 14.29
CA ASP A 55 9.05 -5.61 15.36
C ASP A 55 9.19 -7.09 14.92
N VAL A 56 9.25 -7.35 13.61
CA VAL A 56 9.40 -8.71 13.04
C VAL A 56 10.87 -9.04 12.67
N GLY A 57 11.78 -8.08 12.84
CA GLY A 57 13.22 -8.20 12.53
C GLY A 57 14.08 -8.74 13.66
#